data_AF-A0A327W1U7-F1
#
_entry.id   AF-A0A327W1U7-F1
#
_cell.length_a   1.000
_cell.length_b   1.000
_cell.length_c   1.000
_cell.angle_alpha   90.00
_cell.angle_beta   90.00
_cell.angle_gamma   90.00
#
_symmetry.space_group_name_H-M   'P 1'
#
loop_
_entity.id
_entity.type
_entity.pdbx_description
1 polymer ?
#
loop_
_entity_poly.entity_id
_entity_poly.type
_entity_poly.pdbx_seq_one_letter_code
_entity_poly.pdbx_strand_id
1 'polypeptide(L)'
;MTSALPRFPPFPIRGVRVLHQKQNCAPHFAAIEVDFEPAAEGFTFEVALEAPVDYEPSSDLPRFFAAAAAGIEEQLSSPEHAMVVATRVVLRRARADTFGSHDLAFRIAGFLAARDALTRAQ
;
A
#
# COMPACT_ATOMS: atom_id res chain seq x y z
N MET A 1 15.35 19.54 25.28
CA MET A 1 14.24 18.55 25.25
C MET A 1 14.21 17.97 23.84
N THR A 2 14.71 16.75 23.66
CA THR A 2 14.65 16.07 22.36
C THR A 2 13.18 15.66 22.16
N SER A 3 12.45 16.37 21.30
CA SER A 3 11.10 15.95 20.93
C SER A 3 11.21 14.57 20.30
N ALA A 4 10.45 13.60 20.78
CA ALA A 4 10.35 12.30 20.11
C ALA A 4 9.85 12.52 18.68
N LEU A 5 10.39 11.76 17.73
CA LEU A 5 9.95 11.82 16.34
C LEU A 5 8.45 11.45 16.25
N PRO A 6 7.67 12.10 15.38
CA PRO A 6 6.27 11.74 15.18
C PRO A 6 6.16 10.29 14.69
N ARG A 7 5.11 9.59 15.12
CA ARG A 7 4.81 8.21 14.69
C ARG A 7 3.79 8.22 13.57
N PHE A 8 3.95 7.35 12.58
CA PHE A 8 2.98 7.17 11.51
C PHE A 8 2.32 5.78 11.54
N PRO A 9 1.00 5.72 11.37
CA PRO A 9 0.07 6.85 11.32
C PRO A 9 -0.26 7.36 12.75
N PRO A 10 -0.57 8.66 12.94
CA PRO A 10 -0.94 9.22 14.25
C PRO A 10 -2.36 8.81 14.69
N PHE A 11 -3.22 8.44 13.75
CA PHE A 11 -4.58 7.92 13.93
C PHE A 11 -4.93 7.00 12.76
N PRO A 12 -5.97 6.13 12.86
CA PRO A 12 -6.38 5.27 11.75
C PRO A 12 -6.72 6.05 10.48
N ILE A 13 -6.11 5.67 9.35
CA ILE A 13 -6.38 6.23 8.01
C ILE A 13 -7.00 5.12 7.17
N ARG A 14 -8.28 5.25 6.85
CA ARG A 14 -9.05 4.19 6.19
C ARG A 14 -9.43 4.53 4.75
N GLY A 15 -9.66 3.50 3.94
CA GLY A 15 -10.16 3.64 2.57
C GLY A 15 -9.21 4.41 1.66
N VAL A 16 -7.89 4.21 1.82
CA VAL A 16 -6.90 4.76 0.89
C VAL A 16 -6.97 3.95 -0.39
N ARG A 17 -7.54 4.56 -1.44
CA ARG A 17 -7.79 3.90 -2.73
C ARG A 17 -6.84 4.43 -3.78
N VAL A 18 -6.17 3.51 -4.47
CA VAL A 18 -5.27 3.83 -5.57
C VAL A 18 -5.67 3.01 -6.79
N LEU A 19 -5.73 3.68 -7.94
CA LEU A 19 -5.78 3.07 -9.26
C LEU A 19 -4.52 3.50 -10.02
N HIS A 20 -3.59 2.57 -10.19
CA HIS A 20 -2.45 2.74 -11.08
C HIS A 20 -2.78 2.12 -12.43
N GLN A 21 -2.90 2.94 -13.47
CA GLN A 21 -3.21 2.49 -14.82
C GLN A 21 -2.35 3.20 -15.87
N LYS A 22 -1.79 2.43 -16.81
CA LYS A 22 -1.08 2.93 -17.98
C LYS A 22 -1.54 2.15 -19.22
N GLN A 23 -2.01 2.86 -20.23
CA GLN A 23 -2.55 2.27 -21.47
C GLN A 23 -1.60 2.54 -22.65
N ASN A 24 -0.39 1.97 -22.62
CA ASN A 24 0.57 2.05 -23.73
C ASN A 24 1.08 0.63 -24.10
N CYS A 25 2.12 0.52 -24.93
CA CYS A 25 2.66 -0.76 -25.39
C CYS A 25 3.16 -1.71 -24.27
N ALA A 26 3.30 -1.22 -23.04
CA ALA A 26 3.59 -1.99 -21.84
C ALA A 26 2.58 -1.58 -20.76
N PRO A 27 1.35 -2.13 -20.79
CA PRO A 27 0.27 -1.65 -19.94
C PRO A 27 0.57 -1.94 -18.47
N HIS A 28 0.12 -1.04 -17.60
CA HIS A 28 0.11 -1.26 -16.16
C HIS A 28 -1.32 -1.19 -15.66
N PHE A 29 -1.67 -2.07 -14.72
CA PHE A 29 -2.93 -2.04 -14.01
C PHE A 29 -2.76 -2.59 -12.60
N ALA A 30 -3.15 -1.82 -11.60
CA ALA A 30 -3.32 -2.28 -10.23
C ALA A 30 -4.31 -1.34 -9.53
N ALA A 31 -5.37 -1.89 -8.95
CA ALA A 31 -6.24 -1.13 -8.06
C ALA A 31 -6.20 -1.75 -6.66
N ILE A 32 -5.94 -0.94 -5.64
CA ILE A 32 -5.90 -1.39 -4.24
C ILE A 32 -6.66 -0.42 -3.34
N GLU A 33 -7.21 -0.97 -2.26
CA GLU A 33 -7.74 -0.22 -1.13
C GLU A 33 -7.09 -0.74 0.13
N VAL A 34 -6.45 0.15 0.89
CA VAL A 34 -5.75 -0.18 2.13
C VAL A 34 -6.18 0.74 3.26
N ASP A 35 -6.12 0.21 4.48
CA ASP A 35 -6.19 0.99 5.71
C ASP A 35 -4.81 1.00 6.37
N PHE A 36 -4.43 2.13 6.99
CA PHE A 36 -3.26 2.28 7.83
C PHE A 36 -3.72 2.45 9.28
N GLU A 37 -3.41 1.48 10.12
CA GLU A 37 -3.78 1.48 11.53
C GLU A 37 -2.51 1.68 12.40
N PRO A 38 -2.54 2.54 13.43
CA PRO A 38 -1.42 2.70 14.35
C PRO A 38 -1.05 1.37 15.01
N ALA A 39 0.25 1.09 15.14
CA ALA A 39 0.77 -0.15 15.68
C ALA A 39 2.06 0.05 16.50
N ALA A 40 2.65 -1.07 16.94
CA ALA A 40 4.02 -1.07 17.44
C ALA A 40 4.99 -0.57 16.36
N GLU A 41 6.20 -0.18 16.77
CA GLU A 41 7.23 0.25 15.81
C GLU A 41 7.54 -0.87 14.80
N GLY A 42 7.67 -0.48 13.55
CA GLY A 42 7.80 -1.37 12.41
C GLY A 42 6.63 -1.27 11.44
N PHE A 43 6.73 -2.06 10.38
CA PHE A 43 5.75 -2.19 9.32
C PHE A 43 5.21 -3.61 9.29
N THR A 44 3.89 -3.75 9.27
CA THR A 44 3.22 -5.04 9.06
C THR A 44 2.16 -4.87 7.99
N PHE A 45 1.99 -5.91 7.15
CA PHE A 45 1.01 -5.93 6.08
C PHE A 45 0.13 -7.17 6.20
N GLU A 46 -1.18 -6.95 6.24
CA GLU A 46 -2.20 -7.98 6.37
C GLU A 46 -3.20 -7.88 5.22
N VAL A 47 -3.76 -9.01 4.79
CA VAL A 47 -4.88 -9.04 3.84
C VAL A 47 -6.14 -9.33 4.64
N ALA A 48 -7.17 -8.48 4.50
CA ALA A 48 -8.43 -8.71 5.18
C ALA A 48 -9.06 -10.03 4.72
N LEU A 49 -9.58 -10.81 5.68
CA LEU A 49 -10.10 -12.17 5.46
C LEU A 49 -11.21 -12.24 4.39
N GLU A 50 -11.93 -11.14 4.17
CA GLU A 50 -13.03 -11.00 3.20
C GLU A 50 -12.73 -9.95 2.12
N ALA A 51 -11.45 -9.64 1.87
CA ALA A 51 -11.10 -8.66 0.85
C ALA A 51 -11.64 -9.14 -0.52
N PRO A 52 -12.58 -8.44 -1.17
CA PRO A 52 -13.02 -8.84 -2.50
C PRO A 52 -11.83 -8.69 -3.44
N VAL A 53 -11.47 -9.80 -4.10
CA VAL A 53 -10.46 -9.78 -5.15
C VAL A 53 -11.13 -10.08 -6.48
N ASP A 54 -11.23 -9.05 -7.31
CA ASP A 54 -11.79 -9.17 -8.65
C ASP A 54 -10.65 -9.53 -9.63
N TYR A 55 -10.22 -10.81 -9.65
CA TYR A 55 -9.19 -11.29 -10.59
C TYR A 55 -9.20 -12.81 -10.82
N GLU A 56 -9.03 -13.22 -12.08
CA GLU A 56 -8.57 -14.56 -12.48
C GLU A 56 -7.34 -14.42 -13.40
N PRO A 57 -6.21 -15.13 -13.14
CA PRO A 57 -6.02 -16.24 -12.20
C PRO A 57 -5.61 -15.80 -10.79
N SER A 58 -6.27 -16.34 -9.77
CA SER A 58 -6.00 -15.99 -8.37
C SER A 58 -4.61 -16.36 -7.83
N SER A 59 -3.85 -17.21 -8.53
CA SER A 59 -2.54 -17.70 -8.11
C SER A 59 -1.44 -16.64 -8.03
N ASP A 60 -1.55 -15.55 -8.81
CA ASP A 60 -0.57 -14.46 -8.81
C ASP A 60 -0.83 -13.42 -7.70
N LEU A 61 -2.01 -13.43 -7.09
CA LEU A 61 -2.43 -12.42 -6.12
C LEU A 61 -1.50 -12.31 -4.91
N PRO A 62 -1.03 -13.40 -4.27
CA PRO A 62 -0.09 -13.29 -3.16
C PRO A 62 1.20 -12.56 -3.54
N ARG A 63 1.69 -12.77 -4.77
CA ARG A 63 2.89 -12.09 -5.31
C ARG A 63 2.63 -10.60 -5.51
N PHE A 64 1.47 -10.25 -6.06
CA PHE A 64 1.07 -8.85 -6.23
C PHE A 64 0.87 -8.13 -4.89
N PHE A 65 0.33 -8.80 -3.88
CA PHE A 65 0.16 -8.23 -2.54
C PHE A 65 1.51 -8.00 -1.86
N ALA A 66 2.45 -8.94 -2.00
CA ALA A 66 3.82 -8.75 -1.53
C ALA A 66 4.50 -7.56 -2.24
N ALA A 67 4.29 -7.40 -3.55
CA ALA A 67 4.81 -6.26 -4.30
C ALA A 67 4.21 -4.93 -3.82
N ALA A 68 2.90 -4.88 -3.55
CA ALA A 68 2.25 -3.70 -2.97
C ALA A 68 2.80 -3.37 -1.57
N ALA A 69 2.96 -4.38 -0.70
CA ALA A 69 3.56 -4.20 0.62
C ALA A 69 4.97 -3.62 0.53
N ALA A 70 5.81 -4.13 -0.37
CA ALA A 70 7.16 -3.60 -0.60
C ALA A 70 7.14 -2.14 -1.06
N GLY A 71 6.21 -1.75 -1.93
CA GLY A 71 6.07 -0.36 -2.37
C GLY A 71 5.61 0.59 -1.25
N ILE A 72 4.73 0.12 -0.36
CA ILE A 72 4.30 0.87 0.82
C ILE A 72 5.48 1.06 1.77
N GLU A 73 6.18 -0.02 2.12
CA GLU A 73 7.32 0.00 3.02
C GLU A 73 8.45 0.90 2.50
N GLU A 74 8.74 0.83 1.20
CA GLU A 74 9.71 1.70 0.53
C GLU A 74 9.37 3.19 0.70
N GLN A 75 8.12 3.58 0.45
CA GLN A 75 7.68 4.96 0.61
C GLN A 75 7.77 5.41 2.07
N LEU A 76 7.27 4.60 3.02
CA LEU A 76 7.25 4.98 4.44
C LEU A 76 8.65 5.04 5.06
N SER A 77 9.58 4.22 4.56
CA SER A 77 10.96 4.15 5.06
C SER A 77 11.87 5.24 4.48
N SER A 78 11.35 6.14 3.64
CA SER A 78 12.13 7.26 3.10
C SER A 78 12.64 8.15 4.24
N PRO A 79 13.97 8.42 4.32
CA PRO A 79 14.55 9.30 5.34
C PRO A 79 13.98 10.72 5.35
N GLU A 80 13.37 11.16 4.23
CA GLU A 80 12.76 12.48 4.08
C GLU A 80 11.56 12.71 5.01
N HIS A 81 10.94 11.64 5.50
CA HIS A 81 9.72 11.72 6.31
C HIS A 81 9.98 12.04 7.78
N ALA A 82 11.21 11.93 8.27
CA ALA A 82 11.61 12.23 9.65
C ALA A 82 10.59 11.74 10.71
N MET A 83 10.13 10.49 10.57
CA MET A 83 9.09 9.87 11.41
C MET A 83 9.47 8.44 11.78
N VAL A 84 8.82 7.91 12.81
CA VAL A 84 8.89 6.49 13.17
C VAL A 84 7.75 5.76 12.47
N VAL A 85 8.07 4.78 11.63
CA VAL A 85 7.09 3.87 11.02
C VAL A 85 6.57 2.94 12.12
N ALA A 86 5.28 3.02 12.39
CA ALA A 86 4.61 2.29 13.46
C ALA A 86 3.19 1.92 13.02
N THR A 87 3.12 1.13 11.94
CA THR A 87 1.88 0.93 11.20
C THR A 87 1.61 -0.54 10.91
N ARG A 88 0.33 -0.88 11.01
CA ARG A 88 -0.24 -2.08 10.41
C ARG A 88 -1.10 -1.68 9.24
N VAL A 89 -0.76 -2.19 8.06
CA VAL A 89 -1.50 -1.93 6.84
C VAL A 89 -2.40 -3.12 6.53
N VAL A 90 -3.68 -2.85 6.30
CA VAL A 90 -4.68 -3.88 5.98
C VAL A 90 -5.18 -3.67 4.56
N LEU A 91 -4.89 -4.61 3.66
CA LEU A 91 -5.45 -4.65 2.32
C LEU A 91 -6.93 -5.05 2.38
N ARG A 92 -7.81 -4.11 2.02
CA ARG A 92 -9.26 -4.28 2.02
C ARG A 92 -9.80 -4.76 0.70
N ARG A 93 -9.21 -4.34 -0.41
CA ARG A 93 -9.63 -4.71 -1.75
C ARG A 93 -8.43 -4.68 -2.67
N ALA A 94 -8.40 -5.60 -3.64
CA ALA A 94 -7.47 -5.54 -4.74
C ALA A 94 -8.18 -5.94 -6.04
N ARG A 95 -7.76 -5.32 -7.14
CA ARG A 95 -8.17 -5.70 -8.48
C ARG A 95 -6.93 -5.77 -9.35
N ALA A 96 -6.82 -6.85 -10.08
CA ALA A 96 -5.85 -7.06 -11.13
C ALA A 96 -6.57 -7.29 -12.46
N ASP A 97 -5.85 -7.18 -13.56
CA ASP A 97 -6.29 -7.60 -14.88
C ASP A 97 -5.22 -8.47 -15.56
N THR A 98 -5.60 -9.20 -16.60
CA THR A 98 -4.73 -10.22 -17.19
C THR A 98 -3.51 -9.66 -17.92
N PHE A 99 -3.57 -8.39 -18.36
CA PHE A 99 -2.60 -7.84 -19.32
C PHE A 99 -1.70 -6.75 -18.74
N GLY A 100 -2.22 -5.95 -17.84
CA GLY A 100 -1.53 -4.83 -17.19
C GLY A 100 -1.08 -5.12 -15.77
N SER A 101 -1.59 -6.15 -15.09
CA SER A 101 -1.15 -6.47 -13.73
C SER A 101 0.13 -7.29 -13.68
N HIS A 102 1.11 -6.74 -12.97
CA HIS A 102 2.38 -7.37 -12.67
C HIS A 102 2.99 -6.72 -11.42
N ASP A 103 4.08 -7.27 -10.89
CA ASP A 103 4.70 -6.87 -9.63
C ASP A 103 5.00 -5.37 -9.56
N LEU A 104 5.62 -4.82 -10.61
CA LEU A 104 5.91 -3.39 -10.69
C LEU A 104 4.63 -2.52 -10.65
N ALA A 105 3.52 -2.94 -11.27
CA ALA A 105 2.26 -2.17 -11.21
C ALA A 105 1.72 -2.11 -9.77
N PHE A 106 1.75 -3.24 -9.05
CA PHE A 106 1.31 -3.31 -7.66
C PHE A 106 2.27 -2.60 -6.69
N ARG A 107 3.58 -2.67 -6.91
CA ARG A 107 4.57 -1.91 -6.14
C ARG A 107 4.33 -0.40 -6.27
N ILE A 108 4.10 0.08 -7.50
CA ILE A 108 3.75 1.49 -7.73
C ILE A 108 2.45 1.85 -7.02
N ALA A 109 1.42 1.00 -7.10
CA ALA A 109 0.16 1.26 -6.41
C ALA A 109 0.34 1.36 -4.89
N GLY A 110 1.15 0.47 -4.29
CA GLY A 110 1.51 0.51 -2.87
C GLY A 110 2.25 1.80 -2.49
N PHE A 111 3.27 2.17 -3.26
CA PHE A 111 4.01 3.42 -3.07
C PHE A 111 3.09 4.65 -3.09
N LEU A 112 2.17 4.71 -4.06
CA LEU A 112 1.19 5.79 -4.16
C LEU A 112 0.20 5.80 -2.99
N ALA A 113 -0.20 4.62 -2.47
CA ALA A 113 -1.10 4.54 -1.34
C ALA A 113 -0.44 5.07 -0.06
N ALA A 114 0.82 4.72 0.20
CA ALA A 114 1.59 5.27 1.30
C ALA A 114 1.75 6.79 1.18
N ARG A 115 2.02 7.30 -0.03
CA ARG A 115 2.12 8.75 -0.28
C ARG A 115 0.81 9.49 0.00
N ASP A 116 -0.33 8.93 -0.42
CA ASP A 116 -1.65 9.50 -0.12
C ASP A 116 -1.92 9.47 1.39
N ALA A 117 -1.64 8.35 2.06
CA ALA A 117 -1.81 8.25 3.51
C ALA A 117 -0.94 9.24 4.29
N LEU A 118 0.31 9.45 3.87
CA LEU A 118 1.19 10.49 4.42
C LEU A 118 0.62 11.90 4.25
N THR A 119 -0.04 12.16 3.11
CA THR A 119 -0.70 13.46 2.86
C THR A 119 -1.91 13.65 3.77
N ARG A 120 -2.67 12.59 4.05
CA ARG A 120 -3.84 12.61 4.96
C ARG A 120 -3.47 12.67 6.44
N ALA A 121 -2.21 12.37 6.79
CA ALA A 121 -1.70 12.38 8.14
C ALA A 121 -1.12 13.74 8.58
N GLN A 122 -1.07 14.72 7.67
CA GLN A 122 -0.58 16.09 7.92
C GLN A 122 -1.69 17.01 8.44
#